data_AF-A0A3M9M9Y9-F1
#
_entry.id   AF-A0A3M9M9Y9-F1
#
_cell.length_a   1.000
_cell.length_b   1.000
_cell.length_c   1.000
_cell.angle_alpha   90.00
_cell.angle_beta   90.00
_cell.angle_gamma   90.00
#
_symmetry.space_group_name_H-M   'P 1'
#
loop_
_entity.id
_entity.type
_entity.pdbx_description
1 polymer ?
#
loop_
_entity_poly.entity_id
_entity_poly.type
_entity_poly.pdbx_seq_one_letter_code
_entity_poly.pdbx_strand_id
1 'polypeptide(L)'
;MDGNQLATKGDITAAKEELIQAFHKLVEPDLAKLNGHYITVEEIAAFNKYDKRTVGSWITEEKKDQFGKRVKLVADEFCPGKYRAMKSEGIAYGKIKWHIEISHQRKTS
;
A
#
# COMPACT_ATOMS: atom_id res chain seq x y z
N MET A 1 4.52 52.81 -20.66
CA MET A 1 4.04 51.57 -20.00
C MET A 1 5.25 50.96 -19.33
N ASP A 2 5.41 51.15 -18.02
CA ASP A 2 6.59 50.69 -17.29
C ASP A 2 6.49 49.19 -17.00
N GLY A 3 7.43 48.44 -17.59
CA GLY A 3 7.53 46.99 -17.54
C GLY A 3 8.27 46.49 -16.30
N ASN A 4 7.75 46.78 -15.11
CA ASN A 4 8.28 46.17 -13.89
C ASN A 4 7.17 45.86 -12.88
N GLN A 5 6.18 45.09 -13.31
CA GLN A 5 5.28 44.39 -12.40
C GLN A 5 6.05 43.19 -11.80
N LEU A 6 6.81 43.47 -10.74
CA LEU A 6 7.39 42.43 -9.88
C LEU A 6 6.23 41.63 -9.28
N ALA A 7 6.06 40.38 -9.75
CA ALA A 7 5.13 39.44 -9.17
C ALA A 7 5.38 39.37 -7.65
N THR A 8 4.34 39.63 -6.86
CA THR A 8 4.46 39.56 -5.41
C THR A 8 4.61 38.10 -4.99
N LYS A 9 5.16 37.84 -3.80
CA LYS A 9 5.24 36.47 -3.25
C LYS A 9 3.85 35.81 -3.17
N GLY A 10 2.78 36.60 -3.05
CA GLY A 10 1.39 36.14 -3.11
C GLY A 10 1.01 35.59 -4.48
N ASP A 11 1.36 36.30 -5.55
CA ASP A 11 1.06 35.89 -6.94
C ASP A 11 1.77 34.58 -7.31
N ILE A 12 3.02 34.41 -6.85
CA ILE A 12 3.79 33.18 -7.06
C ILE A 12 3.17 32.01 -6.28
N THR A 13 2.64 32.28 -5.08
CA THR A 13 2.00 31.24 -4.26
C THR A 13 0.67 30.81 -4.87
N ALA A 14 -0.15 31.76 -5.33
CA ALA A 14 -1.42 31.49 -6.01
C ALA A 14 -1.19 30.70 -7.30
N ALA A 15 -0.24 31.12 -8.15
CA ALA A 15 0.11 30.40 -9.37
C ALA A 15 0.61 28.98 -9.09
N LYS A 16 1.35 28.77 -8.00
CA LYS A 16 1.82 27.44 -7.58
C LYS A 16 0.65 26.55 -7.14
N GLU A 17 -0.30 27.09 -6.38
CA GLU A 17 -1.49 26.34 -5.96
C GLU A 17 -2.39 25.99 -7.16
N GLU A 18 -2.58 26.91 -8.10
CA GLU A 18 -3.30 26.66 -9.35
C GLU A 18 -2.61 25.58 -10.19
N LEU A 19 -1.28 25.64 -10.32
CA LEU A 19 -0.50 24.60 -11.00
C LEU A 19 -0.67 23.24 -10.32
N ILE A 20 -0.57 23.16 -8.99
CA ILE A 20 -0.76 21.90 -8.25
C ILE A 20 -2.17 21.35 -8.45
N GLN A 21 -3.20 22.19 -8.41
CA GLN A 21 -4.58 21.78 -8.66
C GLN A 21 -4.79 21.30 -10.10
N ALA A 22 -4.18 21.98 -11.09
CA ALA A 22 -4.25 21.58 -12.49
C ALA A 22 -3.55 20.23 -12.71
N PHE A 23 -2.38 20.03 -12.11
CA PHE A 23 -1.68 18.74 -12.11
C PHE A 23 -2.53 17.64 -11.45
N HIS A 24 -3.14 17.92 -10.30
CA HIS A 24 -4.03 16.98 -9.64
C HIS A 24 -5.19 16.55 -10.55
N LYS A 25 -5.90 17.51 -11.18
CA LYS A 25 -7.01 17.21 -12.09
C LYS A 25 -6.59 16.42 -13.33
N LEU A 26 -5.39 16.66 -13.84
CA LEU A 26 -4.87 15.95 -15.01
C LEU A 26 -4.52 14.49 -14.69
N VAL A 27 -3.99 14.25 -13.50
CA VAL A 27 -3.45 12.95 -13.06
C VAL A 27 -4.51 12.10 -12.33
N GLU A 28 -5.56 12.72 -11.79
CA GLU A 28 -6.68 12.07 -11.10
C GLU A 28 -7.32 10.88 -11.86
N PRO A 29 -7.69 11.01 -13.16
CA PRO A 29 -8.35 9.91 -13.87
C PRO A 29 -7.44 8.69 -14.08
N ASP A 30 -6.14 8.91 -14.24
CA ASP A 30 -5.18 7.81 -14.40
C ASP A 30 -4.83 7.18 -13.04
N LEU A 31 -4.78 7.99 -11.96
CA LEU A 31 -4.70 7.49 -10.59
C LEU A 31 -5.93 6.65 -10.22
N ALA A 32 -7.13 7.05 -10.63
CA ALA A 32 -8.36 6.31 -10.37
C ALA A 32 -8.35 4.92 -11.04
N LYS A 33 -7.83 4.82 -12.27
CA LYS A 33 -7.66 3.53 -12.96
C LYS A 33 -6.64 2.64 -12.25
N LEU A 34 -5.50 3.20 -11.80
CA LEU A 34 -4.47 2.45 -11.06
C LEU A 34 -4.93 2.02 -9.66
N ASN A 35 -5.69 2.86 -8.96
CA ASN A 35 -6.28 2.57 -7.64
C ASN A 35 -7.34 1.44 -7.70
N GLY A 36 -7.89 1.14 -8.88
CA GLY A 36 -8.74 -0.03 -9.08
C GLY A 36 -7.99 -1.36 -8.93
N HIS A 37 -6.70 -1.37 -9.27
CA HIS A 37 -5.89 -2.58 -9.35
C HIS A 37 -4.96 -2.77 -8.16
N TYR A 38 -4.43 -1.68 -7.60
CA TYR A 38 -3.46 -1.73 -6.50
C TYR A 38 -4.03 -1.12 -5.23
N ILE A 39 -3.73 -1.76 -4.10
CA ILE A 39 -4.13 -1.33 -2.76
C ILE A 39 -2.92 -1.28 -1.83
N THR A 40 -2.97 -0.37 -0.87
CA THR A 40 -1.94 -0.18 0.15
C THR A 40 -1.99 -1.27 1.23
N VAL A 41 -0.90 -1.42 1.97
CA VAL A 41 -0.85 -2.27 3.18
C VAL A 41 -1.99 -1.95 4.15
N GLU A 42 -2.34 -0.67 4.29
CA GLU A 42 -3.37 -0.22 5.21
C GLU A 42 -4.77 -0.67 4.78
N GLU A 43 -5.06 -0.60 3.48
CA GLU A 43 -6.32 -1.06 2.91
C GLU A 43 -6.45 -2.59 2.96
N ILE A 44 -5.35 -3.31 2.73
CA ILE A 44 -5.31 -4.78 2.88
C ILE A 44 -5.59 -5.18 4.34
N ALA A 45 -5.00 -4.44 5.29
CA ALA A 45 -5.18 -4.67 6.73
C ALA A 45 -6.64 -4.43 7.14
N ALA A 46 -7.23 -3.33 6.69
CA ALA A 46 -8.64 -3.00 6.94
C ALA A 46 -9.59 -4.05 6.32
N PHE A 47 -9.33 -4.46 5.07
CA PHE A 47 -10.18 -5.42 4.37
C PHE A 47 -10.16 -6.80 5.03
N ASN A 48 -8.98 -7.29 5.40
CA ASN A 48 -8.81 -8.62 5.97
C ASN A 48 -8.91 -8.65 7.51
N LYS A 49 -9.12 -7.50 8.15
CA LYS A 49 -9.19 -7.35 9.63
C LYS A 49 -7.91 -7.83 10.35
N TYR A 50 -6.75 -7.50 9.78
CA TYR A 50 -5.45 -7.73 10.41
C TYR A 50 -4.77 -6.41 10.77
N ASP A 51 -3.77 -6.47 11.64
CA ASP A 51 -2.91 -5.32 11.92
C ASP A 51 -2.01 -4.98 10.73
N LYS A 52 -1.74 -3.68 10.55
CA LYS A 52 -0.82 -3.18 9.51
C LYS A 52 0.56 -3.84 9.60
N ARG A 53 1.07 -4.08 10.81
CA ARG A 53 2.35 -4.76 11.05
C ARG A 53 2.34 -6.19 10.53
N THR A 54 1.24 -6.92 10.74
CA THR A 54 1.05 -8.29 10.26
C THR A 54 1.00 -8.32 8.73
N VAL A 55 0.30 -7.38 8.11
CA VAL A 55 0.31 -7.29 6.63
C VAL A 55 1.69 -6.89 6.10
N GLY A 56 2.41 -6.01 6.81
CA GLY A 56 3.80 -5.68 6.49
C GLY A 56 4.71 -6.91 6.53
N SER A 57 4.56 -7.77 7.54
CA SER A 57 5.36 -9.01 7.63
C SER A 57 5.03 -10.01 6.52
N TRP A 58 3.83 -9.98 5.95
CA TRP A 58 3.50 -10.79 4.76
C TRP A 58 4.36 -10.44 3.54
N ILE A 59 4.84 -9.21 3.47
CA ILE A 59 5.69 -8.69 2.40
C ILE A 59 7.17 -8.95 2.69
N THR A 60 7.59 -9.07 3.95
CA THR A 60 9.02 -9.23 4.29
C THR A 60 9.39 -10.64 4.74
N GLU A 61 8.57 -11.29 5.56
CA GLU A 61 8.90 -12.51 6.30
C GLU A 61 8.29 -13.79 5.72
N GLU A 62 7.29 -13.66 4.84
CA GLU A 62 6.49 -14.79 4.29
C GLU A 62 5.67 -15.50 5.39
N LYS A 63 4.57 -16.17 5.02
CA LYS A 63 3.80 -17.02 5.94
C LYS A 63 3.70 -18.45 5.45
N LYS A 64 3.61 -19.40 6.37
CA LYS A 64 3.31 -20.81 6.02
C LYS A 64 1.80 -20.98 5.81
N ASP A 65 1.42 -21.53 4.66
CA ASP A 65 0.06 -22.00 4.44
C ASP A 65 -0.24 -23.26 5.27
N GLN A 66 -1.50 -23.70 5.30
CA GLN A 66 -1.93 -24.91 6.02
C GLN A 66 -1.20 -26.22 5.64
N PHE A 67 -0.39 -26.23 4.57
CA PHE A 67 0.42 -27.36 4.14
C PHE A 67 1.91 -27.19 4.46
N GLY A 68 2.27 -26.11 5.17
CA GLY A 68 3.63 -25.79 5.55
C GLY A 68 4.45 -25.08 4.45
N LYS A 69 3.84 -24.78 3.30
CA LYS A 69 4.51 -24.08 2.20
C LYS A 69 4.61 -22.59 2.53
N ARG A 70 5.79 -22.02 2.32
CA ARG A 70 6.01 -20.57 2.46
C ARG A 70 5.36 -19.84 1.29
N VAL A 71 4.56 -18.83 1.60
CA VAL A 71 3.87 -17.97 0.65
C VAL A 71 4.17 -16.54 1.04
N LYS A 72 4.44 -15.68 0.06
CA LYS A 72 4.75 -14.26 0.25
C LYS A 72 3.69 -13.42 -0.44
N LEU A 73 3.31 -12.28 0.15
CA LEU A 73 2.48 -11.30 -0.54
C LEU A 73 3.35 -10.56 -1.56
N VAL A 74 3.00 -10.67 -2.84
CA VAL A 74 3.66 -9.93 -3.91
C VAL A 74 3.22 -8.47 -3.82
N ALA A 75 4.17 -7.58 -3.55
CA ALA A 75 3.94 -6.15 -3.43
C ALA A 75 5.14 -5.37 -3.97
N ASP A 76 4.86 -4.23 -4.58
CA ASP A 76 5.86 -3.30 -5.12
C ASP A 76 6.03 -2.11 -4.16
N GLU A 77 7.28 -1.68 -3.99
CA GLU A 77 7.59 -0.49 -3.21
C GLU A 77 7.35 0.76 -4.07
N PHE A 78 6.32 1.52 -3.73
CA PHE A 78 5.98 2.75 -4.46
C PHE A 78 6.79 3.95 -3.95
N CYS A 79 7.07 3.99 -2.65
CA CYS A 79 8.05 4.90 -2.05
C CYS A 79 8.68 4.22 -0.83
N PRO A 80 9.83 4.71 -0.31
CA PRO A 80 10.53 4.06 0.80
C PRO A 80 9.61 3.73 1.98
N GLY A 81 9.47 2.44 2.28
CA GLY A 81 8.62 1.92 3.35
C GLY A 81 7.12 1.88 3.06
N LYS A 82 6.67 2.27 1.86
CA LYS A 82 5.26 2.17 1.45
C LYS A 82 5.09 1.23 0.26
N TYR A 83 4.54 0.08 0.58
CA TYR A 83 4.26 -0.99 -0.37
C TYR A 83 2.81 -0.95 -0.85
N ARG A 84 2.61 -1.38 -2.10
CA ARG A 84 1.30 -1.61 -2.70
C ARG A 84 1.26 -3.00 -3.32
N ALA A 85 0.15 -3.70 -3.13
CA ALA A 85 -0.07 -5.01 -3.73
C ALA A 85 -1.26 -4.93 -4.68
N MET A 86 -1.34 -5.86 -5.64
CA MET A 86 -2.57 -6.04 -6.38
C MET A 86 -3.72 -6.40 -5.43
N LYS A 87 -4.89 -5.83 -5.67
CA LYS A 87 -6.09 -6.07 -4.84
C LYS A 87 -6.45 -7.55 -4.77
N SER A 88 -6.37 -8.26 -5.90
CA SER A 88 -6.57 -9.71 -5.97
C SER A 88 -5.62 -10.47 -5.05
N GLU A 89 -4.33 -10.15 -5.11
CA GLU A 89 -3.27 -10.78 -4.31
C GLU A 89 -3.48 -10.51 -2.81
N GLY A 90 -3.73 -9.26 -2.42
CA GLY A 90 -3.97 -8.89 -1.01
C GLY A 90 -5.19 -9.60 -0.41
N ILE A 91 -6.26 -9.78 -1.19
CA ILE A 91 -7.47 -10.51 -0.77
C ILE A 91 -7.21 -12.02 -0.71
N ALA A 92 -6.56 -12.58 -1.74
CA ALA A 92 -6.27 -14.01 -1.79
C ALA A 92 -5.36 -14.42 -0.64
N TYR A 93 -4.30 -13.64 -0.39
CA TYR A 93 -3.36 -13.90 0.67
C TYR A 93 -4.01 -13.84 2.06
N GLY A 94 -4.91 -12.88 2.30
CA GLY A 94 -5.64 -12.78 3.57
C GLY A 94 -6.52 -13.99 3.89
N LYS A 95 -6.96 -14.74 2.88
CA LYS A 95 -7.77 -15.97 3.05
C LYS A 95 -6.96 -17.23 3.34
N ILE A 96 -5.63 -17.20 3.17
CA ILE A 96 -4.77 -18.37 3.43
C ILE A 96 -4.75 -18.65 4.93
N LYS A 97 -5.30 -19.81 5.32
CA LYS A 97 -5.27 -20.33 6.69
C LYS A 97 -3.83 -20.65 7.10
N TRP A 98 -3.48 -20.27 8.33
CA TRP A 98 -2.16 -20.52 8.92
C TRP A 98 -1.94 -22.01 9.16
N HIS A 99 -0.72 -22.48 8.92
CA HIS A 99 -0.28 -23.75 9.51
C HIS A 99 -0.26 -23.61 11.03
N ILE A 100 -1.02 -24.42 11.74
CA ILE A 100 -0.86 -24.58 13.18
C ILE A 100 0.09 -25.76 13.37
N GLU A 101 1.38 -25.48 13.63
CA GLU A 101 2.27 -26.54 14.14
C GLU A 101 1.77 -26.90 15.55
N ILE A 102 1.00 -27.99 15.66
CA ILE A 102 0.66 -28.57 16.96
C ILE A 102 1.96 -29.13 17.52
N SER A 103 2.67 -28.33 18.30
CA SER A 103 3.79 -28.77 19.12
C SER A 103 3.26 -29.80 20.12
N HIS A 104 3.34 -31.07 19.74
CA HIS A 104 3.17 -32.19 20.65
C HIS A 104 4.27 -32.08 21.70
N GLN A 105 4.00 -31.36 22.79
CA GLN A 105 4.72 -31.55 24.04
C GLN A 105 4.49 -33.00 24.44
N ARG A 106 5.42 -33.88 24.04
CA ARG A 106 5.59 -35.19 24.67
C ARG A 106 5.87 -34.89 26.14
N LYS A 107 4.85 -35.01 26.98
CA LYS A 107 5.07 -35.31 28.40
C LYS A 107 5.79 -36.66 28.43
N THR A 108 7.11 -36.60 28.51
CA THR A 108 7.91 -37.72 28.99
C THR A 108 7.47 -38.04 30.40
N SER A 109 7.35 -39.34 30.66
CA SER A 109 6.87 -40.02 31.87
C SER A 109 7.32 -39.42 33.19
#